data_AF-A0A937ZUV7-F1
#
_entry.id   AF-A0A937ZUV7-F1
#
_cell.length_a   1.000
_cell.length_b   1.000
_cell.length_c   1.000
_cell.angle_alpha   90.00
_cell.angle_beta   90.00
_cell.angle_gamma   90.00
#
_symmetry.space_group_name_H-M   'P 1'
#
loop_
_entity.id
_entity.type
_entity.pdbx_description
1 polymer ?
#
loop_
_entity_poly.entity_id
_entity_poly.type
_entity_poly.pdbx_seq_one_letter_code
_entity_poly.pdbx_strand_id
1 'polypeptide(L)'
;MHIRGLLAFLHDVMAAALAWCVAYWLRFNLELTEDYLGAMLRQLPYVLAVHVAVFWLLGLYRGIWRYASLPDLQRILVAVGIGALATPALLTLLGQGALVPRSVYLLAPALLAGAMGGSRLAYRAWKEGRLIALVAHPEASPVLVLGAGDAAALLL
;
A
#
# COMPACT_ATOMS: atom_id res chain seq x y z
N MET A 1 15.87 11.01 -3.38
CA MET A 1 14.47 10.61 -3.66
C MET A 1 13.85 11.76 -4.46
N HIS A 2 13.25 11.53 -5.63
CA HIS A 2 12.52 12.60 -6.34
C HIS A 2 11.22 12.94 -5.58
N ILE A 3 10.69 14.16 -5.74
CA ILE A 3 9.51 14.64 -4.98
C ILE A 3 8.30 13.70 -5.06
N ARG A 4 8.09 13.05 -6.21
CA ARG A 4 7.03 12.05 -6.41
C ARG A 4 7.20 10.80 -5.55
N GLY A 5 8.44 10.33 -5.39
CA GLY A 5 8.75 9.18 -4.54
C GLY A 5 8.55 9.50 -3.06
N LEU A 6 8.89 10.73 -2.65
CA LEU A 6 8.63 11.20 -1.28
C LEU A 6 7.13 11.26 -0.97
N LEU A 7 6.32 11.80 -1.88
CA LEU A 7 4.86 11.84 -1.72
C LEU A 7 4.26 10.44 -1.60
N ALA A 8 4.68 9.49 -2.44
CA ALA A 8 4.24 8.10 -2.35
C ALA A 8 4.65 7.44 -1.03
N PHE A 9 5.86 7.72 -0.55
CA PHE A 9 6.34 7.22 0.74
C PHE A 9 5.53 7.79 1.91
N LEU A 10 5.30 9.11 1.94
CA LEU A 10 4.50 9.75 2.99
C LEU A 10 3.06 9.22 2.99
N HIS A 11 2.47 9.03 1.80
CA HIS A 11 1.17 8.40 1.66
C HIS A 11 1.16 7.00 2.27
N ASP A 12 2.13 6.14 1.96
CA ASP A 12 2.16 4.77 2.45
C ASP A 12 2.45 4.67 3.96
N VAL A 13 3.23 5.60 4.51
CA VAL A 13 3.44 5.73 5.96
C VAL A 13 2.13 6.15 6.65
N MET A 14 1.40 7.11 6.08
CA MET A 14 0.08 7.51 6.58
C MET A 14 -0.92 6.37 6.45
N ALA A 15 -0.89 5.61 5.36
CA ALA A 15 -1.72 4.43 5.17
C ALA A 15 -1.42 3.36 6.24
N ALA A 16 -0.16 3.15 6.62
CA ALA A 16 0.20 2.24 7.71
C ALA A 16 -0.35 2.69 9.07
N ALA A 17 -0.28 4.00 9.37
CA ALA A 17 -0.89 4.55 10.58
C ALA A 17 -2.41 4.34 10.59
N LEU A 18 -3.08 4.71 9.50
CA LEU A 18 -4.53 4.59 9.36
C LEU A 18 -4.97 3.12 9.41
N ALA A 19 -4.28 2.22 8.74
CA ALA A 19 -4.58 0.79 8.76
C ALA A 19 -4.50 0.21 10.18
N TRP A 20 -3.52 0.64 10.98
CA TRP A 20 -3.42 0.25 12.39
C TRP A 20 -4.60 0.77 13.22
N CYS A 21 -4.92 2.06 13.12
CA CYS A 21 -6.04 2.66 13.86
C CYS A 21 -7.39 2.08 13.45
N VAL A 22 -7.63 1.93 12.14
CA VAL A 22 -8.86 1.34 11.59
C VAL A 22 -8.97 -0.13 11.98
N ALA A 23 -7.88 -0.89 12.03
CA ALA A 23 -7.93 -2.27 12.50
C ALA A 23 -8.38 -2.37 13.97
N TYR A 24 -7.94 -1.46 14.82
CA TYR A 24 -8.44 -1.33 16.20
C TYR A 24 -9.92 -0.98 16.23
N TRP A 25 -10.35 0.05 15.49
CA TRP A 25 -11.77 0.41 15.42
C TRP A 25 -12.65 -0.74 14.93
N LEU A 26 -12.28 -1.40 13.83
CA LEU A 26 -13.02 -2.54 13.30
C LEU A 26 -13.04 -3.71 14.29
N ARG A 27 -11.94 -3.94 15.02
CA ARG A 27 -11.87 -5.01 16.02
C ARG A 27 -12.88 -4.83 17.15
N PHE A 28 -13.15 -3.59 17.53
CA PHE A 28 -14.03 -3.25 18.63
C PHE A 28 -15.38 -2.69 18.16
N ASN A 29 -15.79 -2.96 16.92
CA ASN A 29 -17.05 -2.47 16.36
C ASN A 29 -17.26 -0.96 16.52
N LEU A 30 -16.18 -0.19 16.37
CA LEU A 30 -16.12 1.27 16.55
C LEU A 30 -16.27 1.75 18.02
N GLU A 31 -16.35 0.83 18.99
CA GLU A 31 -16.46 1.13 20.43
C GLU A 31 -15.15 0.81 21.16
N LEU A 32 -14.17 1.70 21.06
CA LEU A 32 -12.87 1.54 21.73
C LEU A 32 -12.91 2.00 23.20
N THR A 33 -12.58 1.10 24.13
CA THR A 33 -12.29 1.46 25.53
C THR A 33 -11.00 2.29 25.63
N GLU A 34 -10.89 3.15 26.65
CA GLU A 34 -9.72 4.01 26.90
C GLU A 34 -8.40 3.23 26.99
N ASP A 35 -8.42 2.04 27.59
CA ASP A 35 -7.24 1.17 27.70
C ASP A 35 -6.68 0.75 26.33
N TYR A 36 -7.57 0.40 25.40
CA TYR A 36 -7.18 0.00 24.04
C TYR A 36 -6.79 1.18 23.17
N LEU A 37 -7.38 2.36 23.39
CA LEU A 37 -6.95 3.60 22.75
C LEU A 37 -5.53 3.96 23.18
N GLY A 38 -5.23 3.88 24.48
CA GLY A 38 -3.89 4.12 25.02
C GLY A 38 -2.87 3.12 24.48
N ALA A 39 -3.23 1.84 24.40
CA ALA A 39 -2.38 0.80 23.81
C ALA A 39 -2.13 1.05 22.32
N MET A 40 -3.17 1.36 21.54
CA MET A 40 -3.08 1.65 20.11
C MET A 40 -2.09 2.79 19.83
N LEU A 41 -2.23 3.91 20.54
CA LEU A 41 -1.36 5.08 20.38
C LEU A 41 0.08 4.81 20.84
N ARG A 42 0.26 4.06 21.92
CA ARG A 42 1.59 3.67 22.42
C ARG A 42 2.33 2.76 21.45
N GLN A 43 1.61 1.87 20.76
CA GLN A 43 2.19 0.90 19.83
C GLN A 43 2.44 1.48 18.44
N LEU A 44 1.64 2.47 18.03
CA LEU A 44 1.73 3.15 16.74
C LEU A 44 3.16 3.54 16.30
N PRO A 45 4.00 4.20 17.14
CA PRO A 45 5.36 4.56 16.70
C PRO A 45 6.23 3.35 16.37
N TYR A 46 6.08 2.23 17.09
CA TYR A 46 6.83 1.00 16.79
C TYR A 46 6.36 0.35 15.50
N VAL A 47 5.04 0.32 15.28
CA VAL A 47 4.43 -0.17 14.03
C VAL A 47 4.94 0.65 12.84
N LEU A 48 4.94 1.98 12.96
CA LEU A 48 5.45 2.87 11.93
C LEU A 48 6.95 2.69 11.70
N ALA A 49 7.75 2.56 12.76
CA ALA A 49 9.18 2.32 12.63
C ALA A 49 9.49 1.05 11.83
N VAL A 50 8.76 -0.04 12.10
CA VAL A 50 8.88 -1.30 11.34
C VAL A 50 8.55 -1.07 9.87
N HIS A 51 7.39 -0.48 9.55
CA HIS A 51 6.96 -0.31 8.17
C HIS A 51 7.87 0.65 7.40
N VAL A 52 8.30 1.76 8.02
CA VAL A 52 9.28 2.68 7.44
C VAL A 52 10.58 1.96 7.11
N ALA A 53 11.11 1.17 8.05
CA ALA A 53 12.33 0.41 7.83
C ALA A 53 12.17 -0.60 6.68
N VAL A 54 11.09 -1.37 6.69
CA VAL A 54 10.81 -2.38 5.64
C VAL A 54 10.64 -1.72 4.27
N PHE A 55 9.86 -0.65 4.17
CA PHE A 55 9.63 0.05 2.91
C PHE A 55 10.92 0.66 2.35
N TRP A 56 11.78 1.16 3.23
CA TRP A 56 13.08 1.70 2.86
C TRP A 56 14.05 0.62 2.38
N LEU A 57 14.18 -0.48 3.14
CA LEU A 57 15.09 -1.60 2.84
C LEU A 57 14.73 -2.30 1.53
N LEU A 58 13.43 -2.53 1.30
CA LEU A 58 12.95 -3.12 0.04
C LEU A 58 12.95 -2.13 -1.13
N GLY A 59 13.26 -0.85 -0.87
CA GLY A 59 13.42 0.15 -1.90
C GLY A 59 12.16 0.37 -2.74
N LEU A 60 10.97 0.32 -2.12
CA LEU A 60 9.67 0.41 -2.82
C LEU A 60 9.55 1.63 -3.73
N TYR A 61 10.30 2.69 -3.43
CA TYR A 61 10.23 3.98 -4.14
C TYR A 61 11.42 4.24 -5.07
N ARG A 62 12.35 3.29 -5.21
CA ARG A 62 13.49 3.40 -6.13
C ARG A 62 13.02 3.04 -7.54
N GLY A 63 12.64 4.04 -8.35
CA GLY A 63 12.38 3.86 -9.78
C GLY A 63 10.93 3.52 -10.18
N ILE A 64 9.95 4.09 -9.46
CA ILE A 64 8.47 3.88 -9.55
C ILE A 64 7.87 3.89 -10.98
N TRP A 65 8.61 4.30 -12.02
CA TRP A 65 8.01 4.65 -13.31
C TRP A 65 8.49 3.87 -14.54
N ARG A 66 9.38 2.87 -14.44
CA ARG A 66 9.93 2.27 -15.68
C ARG A 66 9.13 1.09 -16.26
N TYR A 67 8.66 0.09 -15.48
CA TYR A 67 7.93 -1.08 -16.04
C TYR A 67 7.10 -1.87 -14.98
N ALA A 68 6.16 -1.24 -14.26
CA ALA A 68 5.58 -1.82 -13.05
C ALA A 68 4.07 -2.09 -13.17
N SER A 69 3.65 -3.36 -13.32
CA SER A 69 2.25 -3.77 -13.13
C SER A 69 2.14 -4.88 -12.09
N LEU A 70 2.61 -6.08 -12.43
CA LEU A 70 2.64 -7.24 -11.52
C LEU A 70 3.80 -7.19 -10.50
N PRO A 71 5.02 -6.75 -10.87
CA PRO A 71 6.13 -6.74 -9.92
C PRO A 71 5.95 -5.76 -8.75
N ASP A 72 5.17 -4.69 -8.94
CA ASP A 72 4.94 -3.68 -7.89
C ASP A 72 4.04 -4.21 -6.79
N LEU A 73 2.94 -4.86 -7.17
CA LEU A 73 2.02 -5.46 -6.22
C LEU A 73 2.72 -6.57 -5.43
N GLN A 74 3.54 -7.39 -6.08
CA GLN A 74 4.35 -8.40 -5.39
C GLN A 74 5.28 -7.78 -4.35
N ARG A 75 5.97 -6.68 -4.68
CA ARG A 75 6.83 -5.97 -3.72
C ARG A 75 6.06 -5.42 -2.54
N ILE A 76 4.86 -4.87 -2.76
CA ILE A 76 3.98 -4.40 -1.69
C ILE A 76 3.58 -5.57 -0.79
N LEU A 77 3.12 -6.69 -1.38
CA LEU A 77 2.71 -7.86 -0.61
C LEU A 77 3.87 -8.44 0.21
N VAL A 78 5.08 -8.50 -0.34
CA VAL A 78 6.29 -8.91 0.40
C VAL A 78 6.59 -7.93 1.53
N ALA A 79 6.53 -6.62 1.27
CA ALA A 79 6.78 -5.59 2.29
C ALA A 79 5.76 -5.66 3.44
N VAL A 80 4.47 -5.73 3.10
CA VAL A 80 3.39 -5.85 4.06
C VAL A 80 3.49 -7.18 4.81
N GLY A 81 3.83 -8.28 4.15
CA GLY A 81 4.04 -9.58 4.79
C GLY A 81 5.20 -9.58 5.80
N ILE A 82 6.33 -8.95 5.45
CA ILE A 82 7.44 -8.76 6.39
C ILE A 82 7.00 -7.89 7.56
N GLY A 83 6.30 -6.78 7.30
CA GLY A 83 5.74 -5.91 8.35
C GLY A 83 4.76 -6.65 9.27
N ALA A 84 3.91 -7.51 8.72
CA ALA A 84 2.93 -8.32 9.44
C ALA A 84 3.57 -9.32 10.40
N LEU A 85 4.76 -9.84 10.07
CA LEU A 85 5.52 -10.74 10.95
C LEU A 85 6.40 -9.97 11.93
N ALA A 86 7.07 -8.90 11.46
CA ALA A 86 8.01 -8.11 12.26
C ALA A 86 7.31 -7.30 13.35
N THR A 87 6.11 -6.77 13.09
CA THR A 87 5.34 -5.97 14.05
C THR A 87 4.98 -6.74 15.33
N PRO A 88 4.29 -7.90 15.28
CA PRO A 88 4.00 -8.68 16.48
C PRO A 88 5.28 -9.18 17.17
N ALA A 89 6.31 -9.55 16.41
CA ALA A 89 7.59 -9.97 16.98
C ALA A 89 8.23 -8.84 17.80
N LEU A 90 8.33 -7.63 17.24
CA LEU A 90 8.87 -6.46 17.93
C LEU A 90 8.04 -6.08 19.16
N LEU A 91 6.71 -5.99 19.03
CA LEU A 91 5.84 -5.62 20.14
C LEU A 91 5.90 -6.65 21.29
N THR A 92 6.04 -7.94 20.96
CA THR A 92 6.22 -9.00 21.97
C THR A 92 7.56 -8.87 22.69
N LEU A 93 8.65 -8.64 21.95
CA LEU A 93 9.99 -8.44 22.54
C LEU A 93 10.05 -7.23 23.47
N LEU A 94 9.27 -6.18 23.17
CA LEU A 94 9.20 -4.96 23.98
C LEU A 94 8.16 -5.03 25.12
N GLY A 95 7.50 -6.17 25.32
CA GLY A 95 6.45 -6.33 26.33
C GLY A 95 5.15 -5.57 26.03
N GLN A 96 5.00 -5.01 24.82
CA GLN A 96 3.84 -4.23 24.39
C GLN A 96 2.75 -5.09 23.70
N GLY A 97 3.03 -6.37 23.44
CA GLY A 97 2.15 -7.26 22.68
C GLY A 97 0.89 -7.74 23.40
N ALA A 98 0.87 -7.72 24.74
CA ALA A 98 -0.23 -8.32 25.53
C ALA A 98 -1.58 -7.62 25.34
N LEU A 99 -1.57 -6.31 25.12
CA LEU A 99 -2.76 -5.48 24.93
C LEU A 99 -3.22 -5.42 23.46
N VAL A 100 -2.48 -6.01 22.52
CA VAL A 100 -2.88 -6.04 21.10
C VAL A 100 -3.83 -7.21 20.86
N PRO A 101 -5.08 -6.97 20.43
CA PRO A 101 -5.96 -8.05 20.02
C PRO A 101 -5.37 -8.80 18.83
N ARG A 102 -5.29 -10.14 18.89
CA ARG A 102 -4.63 -10.97 17.85
C ARG A 102 -5.15 -10.74 16.43
N SER A 103 -6.44 -10.41 16.28
CA SER A 103 -7.04 -10.09 14.98
C SER A 103 -6.56 -8.77 14.38
N VAL A 104 -6.05 -7.81 15.18
CA VAL A 104 -5.43 -6.59 14.65
C VAL A 104 -4.17 -6.93 13.84
N TYR A 105 -3.41 -7.96 14.25
CA TYR A 105 -2.24 -8.43 13.49
C TYR A 105 -2.59 -9.01 12.12
N LEU A 106 -3.85 -9.37 11.88
CA LEU A 106 -4.32 -9.82 10.56
C LEU A 106 -5.01 -8.68 9.80
N LEU A 107 -5.84 -7.89 10.48
CA LEU A 107 -6.60 -6.79 9.88
C LEU A 107 -5.71 -5.65 9.40
N ALA A 108 -4.75 -5.19 10.23
CA ALA A 108 -3.89 -4.07 9.87
C ALA A 108 -3.09 -4.31 8.58
N PRO A 109 -2.36 -5.44 8.40
CA PRO A 109 -1.67 -5.69 7.14
C PRO A 109 -2.61 -5.92 5.96
N ALA A 110 -3.79 -6.53 6.15
CA ALA A 110 -4.77 -6.67 5.09
C ALA A 110 -5.29 -5.30 4.58
N LEU A 111 -5.63 -4.40 5.52
CA LEU A 111 -6.03 -3.02 5.22
C LEU A 111 -4.89 -2.24 4.54
N LEU A 112 -3.65 -2.41 5.01
CA LEU A 112 -2.49 -1.76 4.44
C LEU A 112 -2.20 -2.23 3.00
N ALA A 113 -2.24 -3.54 2.76
CA ALA A 113 -2.10 -4.09 1.41
C ALA A 113 -3.18 -3.56 0.47
N GLY A 114 -4.43 -3.49 0.94
CA GLY A 114 -5.55 -2.91 0.21
C GLY A 114 -5.34 -1.42 -0.11
N ALA A 115 -4.91 -0.63 0.87
CA ALA A 115 -4.67 0.80 0.71
C ALA A 115 -3.51 1.09 -0.26
N MET A 116 -2.37 0.41 -0.09
CA MET A 116 -1.17 0.60 -0.92
C MET A 116 -1.37 0.06 -2.34
N GLY A 117 -1.94 -1.14 -2.48
CA GLY A 117 -2.23 -1.74 -3.77
C GLY A 117 -3.34 -0.99 -4.51
N GLY A 118 -4.43 -0.69 -3.82
CA GLY A 118 -5.58 0.03 -4.35
C GLY A 118 -5.22 1.43 -4.84
N SER A 119 -4.49 2.22 -4.06
CA SER A 119 -4.07 3.58 -4.46
C SER A 119 -3.23 3.59 -5.73
N ARG A 120 -2.28 2.66 -5.88
CA ARG A 120 -1.44 2.53 -7.09
C ARG A 120 -2.23 2.07 -8.30
N LEU A 121 -3.10 1.07 -8.14
CA LEU A 121 -3.98 0.59 -9.20
C LEU A 121 -4.94 1.69 -9.65
N ALA A 122 -5.52 2.44 -8.71
CA ALA A 122 -6.42 3.56 -9.00
C ALA A 122 -5.70 4.69 -9.74
N TYR A 123 -4.54 5.11 -9.24
CA TYR A 123 -3.72 6.14 -9.89
C TYR A 123 -3.31 5.74 -11.31
N ARG A 124 -2.96 4.47 -11.52
CA ARG A 124 -2.65 3.94 -12.85
C ARG A 124 -3.88 3.93 -13.75
N ALA A 125 -5.01 3.41 -13.29
CA ALA A 125 -6.22 3.31 -14.11
C ALA A 125 -6.73 4.69 -14.55
N TRP A 126 -6.54 5.71 -13.69
CA TRP A 126 -6.76 7.10 -14.03
C TRP A 126 -5.75 7.62 -15.06
N LYS A 127 -4.44 7.42 -14.83
CA LYS A 127 -3.39 7.95 -15.72
C LYS A 127 -3.34 7.28 -17.11
N GLU A 128 -3.54 5.97 -17.18
CA GLU A 128 -3.59 5.23 -18.45
C GLU A 128 -4.89 5.49 -19.21
N GLY A 129 -5.82 6.29 -18.67
CA GLY A 129 -7.12 6.54 -19.26
C GLY A 129 -7.98 5.29 -19.39
N ARG A 130 -7.53 4.11 -18.92
CA ARG A 130 -8.23 2.82 -19.10
C ARG A 130 -9.61 2.83 -18.49
N LEU A 131 -9.81 3.51 -17.35
CA LEU A 131 -11.14 3.64 -16.77
C LEU A 131 -12.08 4.48 -17.67
N ILE A 132 -11.56 5.53 -18.29
CA ILE A 132 -12.31 6.41 -19.21
C ILE A 132 -12.51 5.71 -20.56
N ALA A 133 -11.51 5.01 -21.09
CA ALA A 133 -11.58 4.26 -22.34
C ALA A 133 -12.53 3.05 -22.24
N LEU A 134 -12.55 2.32 -21.11
CA LEU A 134 -13.52 1.24 -20.86
C LEU A 134 -14.96 1.74 -20.76
N VAL A 135 -15.17 2.96 -20.24
CA VAL A 135 -16.50 3.55 -20.08
C VAL A 135 -16.95 4.30 -21.34
N ALA A 136 -16.05 4.97 -22.04
CA ALA A 136 -16.33 5.76 -23.24
C ALA A 136 -16.36 4.91 -24.53
N HIS A 137 -15.53 3.86 -24.61
CA HIS A 137 -15.39 3.01 -25.79
C HIS A 137 -15.26 1.52 -25.41
N PRO A 138 -16.35 0.88 -24.94
CA PRO A 138 -16.34 -0.54 -24.56
C PRO A 138 -15.97 -1.50 -25.71
N GLU A 139 -16.07 -1.06 -26.97
CA GLU A 139 -15.76 -1.81 -28.20
C GLU A 139 -14.32 -1.57 -28.74
N ALA A 140 -13.49 -0.79 -28.04
CA ALA A 140 -12.15 -0.45 -28.53
C ALA A 140 -11.24 -1.69 -28.59
N SER A 141 -10.87 -2.12 -29.80
CA SER A 141 -9.97 -3.24 -30.02
C SER A 141 -8.50 -2.79 -29.98
N PRO A 142 -7.63 -3.43 -29.19
CA PRO A 142 -6.21 -3.10 -29.16
C PRO A 142 -5.56 -3.44 -30.51
N VAL A 143 -4.94 -2.46 -31.17
CA VAL A 143 -4.23 -2.63 -32.45
C VAL A 143 -2.72 -2.65 -32.19
N LEU A 144 -2.05 -3.71 -32.63
CA LEU A 144 -0.59 -3.80 -32.61
C LEU A 144 -0.04 -3.24 -33.94
N VAL A 145 0.62 -2.09 -33.89
CA VAL A 145 1.30 -1.53 -35.06
C VAL A 145 2.70 -2.12 -35.16
N LEU A 146 2.91 -2.99 -36.15
CA LEU A 146 4.21 -3.56 -36.49
C LEU A 146 4.85 -2.74 -37.61
N GLY A 147 5.79 -1.87 -37.23
CA GLY A 147 6.53 -1.01 -38.14
C GLY A 147 6.61 0.44 -37.63
N ALA A 148 7.75 1.08 -37.82
CA ALA A 148 8.04 2.45 -37.35
C ALA A 148 8.34 3.40 -38.53
N GLY A 149 7.61 3.25 -39.63
CA GLY A 149 7.67 4.18 -40.77
C GLY A 149 6.61 5.28 -40.69
N ASP A 150 6.64 6.25 -41.59
CA ASP A 150 5.73 7.40 -41.62
C ASP A 150 4.23 7.01 -41.64
N ALA A 151 3.89 5.85 -42.19
CA ALA A 151 2.53 5.31 -42.18
C ALA A 151 2.03 4.95 -40.77
N ALA A 152 2.92 4.58 -39.85
CA ALA A 152 2.57 4.30 -38.45
C ALA A 152 2.32 5.58 -37.66
N ALA A 153 2.95 6.70 -38.03
CA ALA A 153 2.75 8.01 -37.39
C ALA A 153 1.37 8.61 -37.72
N LEU A 154 0.74 8.20 -38.83
CA LEU A 154 -0.63 8.59 -39.20
C LEU A 154 -1.72 7.86 -38.39
N LEU A 155 -1.36 6.80 -37.65
CA LEU A 155 -2.29 5.99 -36.85
C LEU A 155 -2.22 6.28 -35.34
N LEU A 156 -1.32 7.17 -34.90
CA LEU A 156 -1.19 7.68 -33.53
C LEU A 156 -1.90 9.03 -33.38
#